data_AF-A0A897MXE7-F1
#
_entry.id   AF-A0A897MXE7-F1
#
_cell.length_a   1.000
_cell.length_b   1.000
_cell.length_c   1.000
_cell.angle_alpha   90.00
_cell.angle_beta   90.00
_cell.angle_gamma   90.00
#
_symmetry.space_group_name_H-M   'P 1'
#
loop_
_entity.id
_entity.type
_entity.pdbx_description
1 polymer ?
#
loop_
_entity_poly.entity_id
_entity_poly.type
_entity_poly.pdbx_seq_one_letter_code
_entity_poly.pdbx_strand_id
1 'polypeptide(L)'
;MGGVAAAVDVVATSPQVSAGTYALSADAIRIGPDGVALRRDGTVTNECFADIVTPVCHGTLLWELLRGARPDHLFETVDGFERAIDTARSRQREWRTDVDTIRIRPVRWRGLEATLVGT
;
A
#
# COMPACT_ATOMS: atom_id res chain seq x y z
N MET A 1 15.01 11.38 9.97
CA MET A 1 15.05 10.55 8.76
C MET A 1 14.18 9.34 9.01
N GLY A 2 12.98 9.28 8.45
CA GLY A 2 12.09 8.13 8.54
C GLY A 2 12.05 7.42 7.19
N GLY A 3 12.21 6.10 7.19
CA GLY A 3 12.11 5.26 5.99
C GLY A 3 10.68 5.13 5.50
N VAL A 4 10.48 4.32 4.45
CA VAL A 4 9.16 4.10 3.84
C VAL A 4 8.25 3.37 4.82
N ALA A 5 8.78 2.42 5.59
CA ALA A 5 7.99 1.73 6.62
C ALA A 5 7.49 2.69 7.70
N ALA A 6 8.34 3.60 8.17
CA ALA A 6 7.93 4.60 9.15
C ALA A 6 6.81 5.51 8.62
N ALA A 7 6.84 5.87 7.33
CA ALA A 7 5.75 6.64 6.70
C ALA A 7 4.44 5.84 6.64
N VAL A 8 4.52 4.56 6.27
CA VAL A 8 3.37 3.65 6.27
C VAL A 8 2.80 3.48 7.67
N ASP A 9 3.64 3.25 8.67
CA ASP A 9 3.22 3.04 10.05
C ASP A 9 2.54 4.27 10.63
N VAL A 10 3.06 5.47 10.34
CA VAL A 10 2.42 6.72 10.76
C VAL A 10 1.02 6.86 10.14
N VAL A 11 0.85 6.56 8.86
CA VAL A 11 -0.46 6.62 8.18
C VAL A 11 -1.40 5.53 8.69
N ALA A 12 -0.90 4.32 8.95
CA ALA A 12 -1.69 3.19 9.42
C ALA A 12 -2.17 3.38 10.88
N THR A 13 -1.32 3.95 11.73
CA THR A 13 -1.63 4.14 13.16
C THR A 13 -2.39 5.43 13.47
N SER A 14 -2.45 6.37 12.52
CA SER A 14 -3.10 7.67 12.71
C SER A 14 -4.39 7.78 11.90
N PRO A 15 -5.57 7.54 12.50
CA PRO A 15 -6.86 7.59 11.80
C PRO A 15 -7.24 8.97 11.25
N GLN A 16 -6.54 10.04 11.67
CA GLN A 16 -6.67 11.40 11.13
C GLN A 16 -5.81 11.66 9.89
N VAL A 17 -4.85 10.78 9.55
CA VAL A 17 -3.97 11.00 8.39
C VAL A 17 -4.70 10.63 7.11
N SER A 18 -5.10 11.67 6.38
CA SER A 18 -5.59 11.56 5.00
C SER A 18 -4.46 11.03 4.10
N ALA A 19 -4.83 10.23 3.09
CA ALA A 19 -3.91 9.60 2.14
C ALA A 19 -2.63 10.41 1.85
N GLY A 20 -1.47 9.75 1.93
CA GLY A 20 -0.17 10.37 1.73
C GLY A 20 0.48 9.93 0.43
N THR A 21 1.15 10.84 -0.25
CA THR A 21 2.09 10.50 -1.33
C THR A 21 3.49 10.85 -0.86
N TYR A 22 4.38 9.86 -0.90
CA TYR A 22 5.75 9.99 -0.42
C TYR A 22 6.70 9.78 -1.60
N ALA A 23 7.62 10.73 -1.79
CA ALA A 23 8.69 10.57 -2.76
C ALA A 23 9.59 9.40 -2.31
N LEU A 24 9.88 8.51 -3.26
CA LEU A 24 10.74 7.37 -3.05
C LEU A 24 12.09 7.64 -3.69
N SER A 25 13.14 7.70 -2.88
CA SER A 25 14.51 7.74 -3.38
C SER A 25 15.08 6.31 -3.36
N ALA A 26 14.66 5.44 -4.27
CA ALA A 26 15.20 4.08 -4.41
C ALA A 26 15.15 3.64 -5.88
N ASP A 27 16.19 2.93 -6.33
CA ASP A 27 16.26 2.38 -7.69
C ASP A 27 15.22 1.27 -7.93
N ALA A 28 14.91 0.51 -6.87
CA ALA A 28 13.83 -0.46 -6.91
C ALA A 28 13.15 -0.60 -5.55
N ILE A 29 11.88 -0.97 -5.58
CA ILE A 29 11.08 -1.25 -4.40
C ILE A 29 10.31 -2.55 -4.58
N ARG A 30 10.17 -3.30 -3.50
CA ARG A 30 9.32 -4.48 -3.43
C ARG A 30 8.45 -4.35 -2.19
N ILE A 31 7.15 -4.19 -2.39
CA ILE A 31 6.17 -4.05 -1.31
C ILE A 31 5.47 -5.38 -1.10
N GLY A 32 5.43 -5.84 0.14
CA GLY A 32 4.62 -6.97 0.58
C GLY A 32 3.65 -6.56 1.68
N PRO A 33 2.81 -7.49 2.15
CA PRO A 33 1.84 -7.22 3.20
C PRO A 33 2.48 -6.86 4.55
N ASP A 34 3.60 -7.49 4.93
CA ASP A 34 4.28 -7.27 6.22
C ASP A 34 5.49 -6.33 6.18
N GLY A 35 5.90 -5.87 4.99
CA GLY A 35 7.08 -5.04 4.88
C GLY A 35 7.42 -4.62 3.46
N VAL A 36 8.47 -3.80 3.37
CA VAL A 36 9.02 -3.25 2.14
C VAL A 36 10.50 -3.54 2.05
N ALA A 37 10.94 -3.92 0.86
CA ALA A 37 12.35 -3.97 0.51
C ALA A 37 12.67 -2.83 -0.46
N LEU A 38 13.68 -2.04 -0.13
CA LEU A 38 14.21 -0.96 -0.95
C LEU A 38 15.57 -1.38 -1.48
N ARG A 39 15.82 -1.15 -2.75
CA ARG A 39 17.14 -1.28 -3.36
C ARG A 39 17.62 0.09 -3.79
N ARG A 40 18.76 0.52 -3.26
CA ARG A 40 19.42 1.78 -3.61
C ARG A 40 20.90 1.56 -3.82
N ASP A 41 21.46 1.98 -4.94
CA ASP A 41 22.90 1.90 -5.25
C ASP A 41 23.46 0.48 -5.04
N GLY A 42 22.70 -0.55 -5.43
CA GLY A 42 23.06 -1.96 -5.25
C GLY A 42 22.89 -2.53 -3.83
N THR A 43 22.55 -1.70 -2.84
CA THR A 43 22.26 -2.13 -1.46
C THR A 43 20.77 -2.39 -1.31
N VAL A 44 20.40 -3.52 -0.69
CA VAL A 44 19.01 -3.85 -0.33
C VAL A 44 18.80 -3.64 1.16
N THR A 45 17.82 -2.80 1.51
CA THR A 45 17.34 -2.58 2.87
C THR A 45 15.92 -3.14 2.98
N ASN A 46 15.64 -3.91 4.03
CA ASN A 46 14.28 -4.38 4.32
C ASN A 46 13.78 -3.66 5.57
N GLU A 47 12.55 -3.18 5.51
CA GLU A 47 11.84 -2.59 6.64
C GLU A 47 10.51 -3.33 6.82
N CYS A 48 10.17 -3.71 8.05
CA CYS A 48 8.87 -4.30 8.37
C CYS A 48 7.88 -3.20 8.72
N PHE A 49 6.61 -3.40 8.35
CA PHE A 49 5.53 -2.55 8.82
C PHE A 49 5.09 -2.99 10.21
N ALA A 50 4.58 -2.05 11.00
CA ALA A 50 3.97 -2.30 12.30
C ALA A 50 2.62 -3.03 12.18
N ASP A 51 1.96 -2.92 11.02
CA ASP A 51 0.70 -3.61 10.70
C ASP A 51 0.68 -4.12 9.24
N ILE A 52 -0.26 -5.00 8.92
CA ILE A 52 -0.38 -5.58 7.58
C ILE A 52 -0.99 -4.59 6.58
N VAL A 53 -0.27 -4.33 5.50
CA VAL A 53 -0.76 -3.48 4.41
C VAL A 53 -1.28 -4.30 3.23
N THR A 54 -1.99 -3.62 2.35
CA THR A 54 -2.55 -4.19 1.11
C THR A 54 -1.80 -3.59 -0.08
N PRO A 55 -0.85 -4.32 -0.68
CA PRO A 55 -0.13 -3.84 -1.85
C PRO A 55 -1.05 -3.77 -3.08
N VAL A 56 -1.09 -2.63 -3.74
CA VAL A 56 -2.02 -2.33 -4.83
C VAL A 56 -1.25 -2.17 -6.15
N CYS A 57 -1.72 -2.87 -7.18
CA CYS A 57 -1.22 -2.75 -8.55
C CYS A 57 -2.16 -1.87 -9.39
N HIS A 58 -1.58 -1.15 -10.35
CA HIS A 58 -2.34 -0.45 -11.38
C HIS A 58 -3.33 -1.38 -12.10
N GLY A 59 -4.47 -0.83 -12.52
CA GLY A 59 -5.51 -1.59 -13.22
C GLY A 59 -6.40 -2.48 -12.33
N THR A 60 -6.27 -2.41 -11.00
CA THR A 60 -7.16 -3.10 -10.06
C THR A 60 -8.21 -2.15 -9.47
N LEU A 61 -9.33 -2.68 -8.95
CA LEU A 61 -10.32 -1.85 -8.23
C LEU A 61 -9.72 -1.17 -7.00
N LEU A 62 -8.76 -1.82 -6.34
CA LEU A 62 -8.01 -1.24 -5.22
C LEU A 62 -7.16 -0.04 -5.66
N TRP A 63 -6.72 0.02 -6.92
CA TRP A 63 -6.01 1.20 -7.45
C TRP A 63 -6.93 2.40 -7.57
N GLU A 64 -8.17 2.20 -8.01
CA GLU A 64 -9.17 3.27 -8.04
C GLU A 64 -9.45 3.82 -6.64
N LEU A 65 -9.56 2.94 -5.64
CA LEU A 65 -9.66 3.33 -4.23
C LEU A 65 -8.45 4.15 -3.79
N LEU A 66 -7.24 3.67 -4.08
CA LEU A 66 -5.99 4.38 -3.76
C LEU A 66 -6.00 5.79 -4.36
N ARG A 67 -6.50 5.95 -5.60
CA ARG A 67 -6.54 7.23 -6.31
C ARG A 67 -7.58 8.23 -5.80
N GLY A 68 -8.68 7.79 -5.21
CA GLY A 68 -9.77 8.72 -4.96
C GLY A 68 -11.10 8.06 -4.66
N ALA A 69 -11.38 6.97 -5.36
CA ALA A 69 -12.72 6.44 -5.51
C ALA A 69 -13.33 5.98 -4.19
N ARG A 70 -14.67 5.94 -4.17
CA ARG A 70 -15.43 5.44 -3.04
C ARG A 70 -15.61 3.93 -3.16
N PRO A 71 -15.46 3.17 -2.06
CA PRO A 71 -15.64 1.72 -2.08
C PRO A 71 -17.04 1.29 -2.50
N ASP A 72 -18.11 2.00 -2.08
CA ASP A 72 -19.48 1.69 -2.51
C ASP A 72 -19.71 1.81 -4.03
N HIS A 73 -18.82 2.47 -4.78
CA HIS A 73 -18.92 2.56 -6.25
C HIS A 73 -18.16 1.45 -6.97
N LEU A 74 -17.21 0.81 -6.29
CA LEU A 74 -16.30 -0.19 -6.88
C LEU A 74 -16.63 -1.60 -6.44
N PHE A 75 -17.16 -1.74 -5.22
CA PHE A 75 -17.50 -3.01 -4.61
C PHE A 75 -18.99 -3.00 -4.27
N GLU A 76 -19.71 -3.96 -4.84
CA GLU A 76 -21.14 -4.15 -4.56
C GLU A 76 -21.34 -4.80 -3.18
N THR A 77 -20.37 -5.60 -2.71
CA THR A 77 -20.46 -6.34 -1.45
C THR A 77 -19.16 -6.26 -0.64
N VAL A 78 -19.31 -6.37 0.69
CA VAL A 78 -18.20 -6.42 1.64
C VAL A 78 -17.27 -7.61 1.36
N ASP A 79 -17.84 -8.78 1.02
CA ASP A 79 -17.11 -9.99 0.65
C ASP A 79 -16.25 -9.79 -0.62
N GLY A 80 -16.74 -9.01 -1.59
CA GLY A 80 -15.96 -8.65 -2.78
C GLY A 80 -14.74 -7.78 -2.44
N PHE A 81 -14.90 -6.86 -1.49
CA PHE A 81 -13.79 -6.03 -1.02
C PHE A 81 -12.77 -6.83 -0.20
N GLU A 82 -13.23 -7.71 0.69
CA GLU A 82 -12.38 -8.61 1.46
C GLU A 82 -11.56 -9.54 0.55
N ARG A 83 -12.21 -10.17 -0.45
CA ARG A 83 -11.49 -10.99 -1.43
C ARG A 83 -10.44 -10.19 -2.21
N ALA A 84 -10.74 -8.94 -2.57
CA ALA A 84 -9.78 -8.11 -3.27
C ALA A 84 -8.55 -7.80 -2.40
N ILE A 85 -8.76 -7.52 -1.11
CA ILE A 85 -7.69 -7.33 -0.13
C ILE A 85 -6.86 -8.61 0.01
N ASP A 86 -7.50 -9.76 0.20
CA ASP A 86 -6.82 -11.04 0.35
C ASP A 86 -6.01 -11.42 -0.90
N THR A 87 -6.60 -11.24 -2.08
CA THR A 87 -5.92 -11.47 -3.36
C THR A 87 -4.69 -10.59 -3.51
N ALA A 88 -4.80 -9.32 -3.12
CA ALA A 88 -3.69 -8.38 -3.16
C ALA A 88 -2.57 -8.77 -2.18
N ARG A 89 -2.93 -9.18 -0.96
CA ARG A 89 -1.96 -9.64 0.07
C ARG A 89 -1.29 -10.96 -0.30
N SER A 90 -2.00 -11.86 -0.96
CA SER A 90 -1.52 -13.17 -1.40
C SER A 90 -0.68 -13.11 -2.69
N ARG A 91 -0.66 -11.96 -3.37
CA ARG A 91 0.11 -11.78 -4.60
C ARG A 91 1.61 -11.87 -4.32
N GLN A 92 2.34 -12.45 -5.26
CA GLN A 92 3.80 -12.49 -5.19
C GLN A 92 4.40 -11.08 -5.17
N ARG A 93 5.42 -10.91 -4.34
CA ARG A 93 6.13 -9.63 -4.16
C ARG A 93 7.09 -9.43 -5.31
N GLU A 94 6.78 -8.47 -6.18
CA GLU A 94 7.59 -8.18 -7.36
C GLU A 94 8.47 -6.94 -7.11
N TRP A 95 9.70 -6.97 -7.61
CA TRP A 95 10.54 -5.78 -7.66
C TRP A 95 10.03 -4.84 -8.73
N ARG A 96 9.81 -3.58 -8.36
CA ARG A 96 9.45 -2.50 -9.27
C ARG A 96 10.60 -1.52 -9.34
N THR A 97 11.13 -1.33 -10.55
CA THR A 97 12.06 -0.25 -10.86
C THR A 97 11.27 0.99 -11.28
N ASP A 98 11.91 2.15 -11.28
CA ASP A 98 11.33 3.42 -11.77
C ASP A 98 10.13 3.93 -10.96
N VAL A 99 10.11 3.63 -9.67
CA VAL A 99 9.09 4.14 -8.75
C VAL A 99 9.63 5.39 -8.07
N ASP A 100 9.12 6.55 -8.47
CA ASP A 100 9.48 7.84 -7.87
C ASP A 100 8.57 8.22 -6.70
N THR A 101 7.37 7.64 -6.63
CA THR A 101 6.39 7.96 -5.58
C THR A 101 5.64 6.73 -5.09
N ILE A 102 5.35 6.70 -3.80
CA ILE A 102 4.48 5.73 -3.15
C ILE A 102 3.24 6.46 -2.66
N ARG A 103 2.07 5.90 -2.98
CA ARG A 103 0.79 6.37 -2.46
C ARG A 103 0.32 5.43 -1.37
N ILE A 104 -0.12 6.01 -0.27
CA ILE A 104 -0.62 5.30 0.90
C ILE A 104 -2.01 5.86 1.19
N ARG A 105 -2.99 4.99 1.33
CA ARG A 105 -4.35 5.39 1.69
C ARG A 105 -4.98 4.41 2.66
N PRO A 106 -5.32 4.86 3.87
CA PRO A 106 -6.20 4.08 4.73
C PRO A 106 -7.62 4.12 4.16
N VAL A 107 -8.26 2.96 4.06
CA VAL A 107 -9.64 2.79 3.64
C VAL A 107 -10.41 2.07 4.74
N ARG A 108 -11.53 2.67 5.14
CA ARG A 108 -12.50 2.07 6.07
C ARG A 108 -13.82 1.94 5.34
N TRP A 109 -14.32 0.71 5.21
CA TRP A 109 -15.60 0.46 4.55
C TRP A 109 -16.36 -0.65 5.23
N ARG A 110 -17.60 -0.37 5.64
CA ARG A 110 -18.53 -1.35 6.22
C ARG A 110 -17.94 -2.20 7.36
N GLY A 111 -17.04 -1.60 8.15
CA GLY A 111 -16.36 -2.27 9.29
C GLY A 111 -15.04 -2.96 8.93
N LEU A 112 -14.66 -3.03 7.65
CA LEU A 112 -13.33 -3.46 7.23
C LEU A 112 -12.38 -2.28 7.13
N GLU A 113 -11.17 -2.46 7.64
CA GLU A 113 -10.10 -1.49 7.59
C GLU A 113 -8.92 -2.07 6.80
N ALA A 114 -8.41 -1.32 5.84
CA ALA A 114 -7.24 -1.73 5.06
C ALA A 114 -6.39 -0.51 4.70
N THR A 115 -5.08 -0.64 4.89
CA THR A 115 -4.10 0.34 4.41
C THR A 115 -3.66 -0.06 3.01
N LEU A 116 -4.08 0.70 2.00
CA LEU A 116 -3.69 0.49 0.61
C LEU A 116 -2.34 1.17 0.36
N VAL A 117 -1.40 0.44 -0.23
CA VAL A 117 -0.09 0.98 -0.61
C VAL A 117 0.17 0.65 -2.07
N GLY A 118 0.45 1.65 -2.90
CA GLY A 118 0.73 1.44 -4.32
C GLY A 118 1.81 2.37 -4.85
N THR A 119 2.34 1.97 -5.99
CA THR A 119 3.41 2.65 -6.75
C THR A 119 2.92 2.86 -8.17
#